data_AF-F0RL93-F1
#
_entry.id   AF-F0RL93-F1
#
_cell.length_a   1.000
_cell.length_b   1.000
_cell.length_c   1.000
_cell.angle_alpha   90.00
_cell.angle_beta   90.00
_cell.angle_gamma   90.00
#
_symmetry.space_group_name_H-M   'P 1'
#
loop_
_entity.id
_entity.type
_entity.pdbx_description
1 polymer ?
#
loop_
_entity_poly.entity_id
_entity_poly.type
_entity_poly.pdbx_seq_one_letter_code
_entity_poly.pdbx_strand_id
1 'polypeptide(L)'
;MCSQVKDIVSIRLSHCRAERAASEGQYHLAALHYRNCLEAAERREDSQAVRFFALRLAHCYTSMGLSAKAQAFADLAEYAPAQPVRRRPDSDAPAGGALG
;
A
#
# COMPACT_ATOMS: atom_id res chain seq x y z
N MET A 1 -3.38 -21.09 -15.27
CA MET A 1 -3.22 -20.46 -13.95
C MET A 1 -1.89 -19.68 -13.80
N CYS A 2 -1.38 -18.99 -14.85
CA CYS A 2 -0.04 -18.35 -14.82
C CYS A 2 -0.05 -16.81 -14.72
N SER A 3 -1.20 -16.14 -14.61
CA SER A 3 -1.25 -14.67 -14.57
C SER A 3 -0.92 -14.09 -13.18
N GLN A 4 -1.34 -14.77 -12.12
CA GLN A 4 -1.32 -14.23 -10.75
C GLN A 4 0.11 -13.95 -10.21
N VAL A 5 1.10 -14.72 -10.66
CA VAL A 5 2.52 -14.54 -10.30
C VAL A 5 3.14 -13.34 -11.01
N LYS A 6 2.77 -13.12 -12.29
CA LYS A 6 3.23 -11.95 -13.06
C LYS A 6 2.72 -10.65 -12.43
N ASP A 7 1.50 -10.67 -11.92
CA ASP A 7 0.89 -9.51 -11.26
C ASP A 7 1.59 -9.17 -9.93
N ILE A 8 1.98 -10.17 -9.12
CA ILE A 8 2.70 -9.93 -7.85
C ILE A 8 4.09 -9.35 -8.10
N VAL A 9 4.85 -9.89 -9.05
CA VAL A 9 6.20 -9.40 -9.37
C VAL A 9 6.13 -7.97 -9.93
N SER A 10 5.14 -7.68 -10.78
CA SER A 10 4.95 -6.35 -11.37
C SER A 10 4.62 -5.28 -10.32
N ILE A 11 3.81 -5.62 -9.31
CA ILE A 11 3.51 -4.72 -8.18
C ILE A 11 4.77 -4.46 -7.36
N ARG A 12 5.52 -5.50 -6.98
CA ARG A 12 6.75 -5.33 -6.18
C ARG A 12 7.82 -4.53 -6.92
N LEU A 13 8.02 -4.81 -8.21
CA LEU A 13 8.96 -4.07 -9.04
C LEU A 13 8.56 -2.61 -9.17
N SER A 14 7.27 -2.33 -9.38
CA SER A 14 6.76 -0.96 -9.47
C SER A 14 6.91 -0.23 -8.14
N HIS A 15 6.68 -0.90 -7.01
CA HIS A 15 6.91 -0.35 -5.68
C HIS A 15 8.40 0.00 -5.45
N CYS A 16 9.32 -0.93 -5.73
CA CYS A 16 10.75 -0.65 -5.59
C CYS A 16 11.21 0.52 -6.46
N ARG A 17 10.69 0.63 -7.69
CA ARG A 17 10.97 1.77 -8.57
C ARG A 17 10.40 3.08 -8.02
N ALA A 18 9.19 3.04 -7.46
CA ALA A 18 8.56 4.20 -6.84
C ALA A 18 9.35 4.71 -5.62
N GLU A 19 9.75 3.81 -4.72
CA GLU A 19 10.53 4.18 -3.52
C GLU A 19 11.90 4.74 -3.89
N ARG A 20 12.55 4.14 -4.89
CA ARG A 20 13.84 4.63 -5.37
C ARG A 20 13.73 6.02 -6.00
N ALA A 21 12.75 6.23 -6.87
CA ALA A 21 12.49 7.54 -7.46
C ALA A 21 12.14 8.60 -6.42
N ALA A 22 11.36 8.24 -5.39
CA ALA A 22 11.05 9.15 -4.27
C ALA A 22 12.30 9.51 -3.47
N SER A 23 13.16 8.53 -3.19
CA SER A 23 14.43 8.73 -2.47
C SER A 23 15.42 9.57 -3.27
N GLU A 24 15.39 9.49 -4.60
CA GLU A 24 16.21 10.29 -5.52
C GLU A 24 15.58 11.67 -5.83
N GLY A 25 14.45 12.04 -5.21
CA GLY A 25 13.76 13.32 -5.41
C GLY A 25 13.01 13.44 -6.75
N GLN A 26 12.89 12.36 -7.51
CA GLN A 26 12.17 12.28 -8.78
C GLN A 26 10.67 12.03 -8.57
N TYR A 27 10.00 12.93 -7.85
CA TYR A 27 8.62 12.75 -7.39
C TYR A 27 7.59 12.51 -8.52
N HIS A 28 7.81 13.06 -9.71
CA HIS A 28 7.01 12.79 -10.91
C HIS A 28 7.06 11.32 -11.34
N LEU A 29 8.24 10.70 -11.30
CA LEU A 29 8.44 9.29 -11.65
C LEU A 29 7.92 8.38 -10.52
N ALA A 30 8.15 8.79 -9.26
CA ALA A 30 7.57 8.11 -8.11
C ALA A 30 6.03 8.09 -8.18
N ALA A 31 5.40 9.22 -8.51
CA ALA A 31 3.96 9.31 -8.66
C ALA A 31 3.43 8.43 -9.81
N LEU A 32 4.14 8.35 -10.94
CA LEU A 32 3.77 7.42 -12.02
C LEU A 32 3.75 5.97 -11.51
N HIS A 33 4.80 5.53 -10.83
CA HIS A 33 4.91 4.16 -10.34
C HIS A 33 3.92 3.86 -9.22
N TYR A 34 3.68 4.80 -8.30
CA TYR A 34 2.68 4.63 -7.26
C TYR A 34 1.24 4.57 -7.81
N ARG A 35 0.92 5.27 -8.90
CA ARG A 35 -0.40 5.14 -9.56
C ARG A 35 -0.62 3.74 -10.12
N ASN A 36 0.39 3.15 -10.76
CA ASN A 36 0.29 1.77 -11.25
C ASN A 36 0.06 0.77 -10.10
N CYS A 37 0.72 1.00 -8.96
CA CYS A 37 0.51 0.20 -7.76
C CYS A 37 -0.90 0.39 -7.18
N LEU A 38 -1.41 1.62 -7.16
CA LEU A 38 -2.76 1.95 -6.71
C LEU A 38 -3.82 1.24 -7.55
N GLU A 39 -3.75 1.35 -8.89
CA GLU A 39 -4.68 0.66 -9.81
C GLU A 39 -4.62 -0.87 -9.66
N ALA A 40 -3.44 -1.41 -9.37
CA ALA A 40 -3.30 -2.84 -9.11
C ALA A 40 -3.87 -3.25 -7.75
N ALA A 41 -3.78 -2.39 -6.73
CA ALA A 41 -4.38 -2.60 -5.42
C ALA A 41 -5.91 -2.50 -5.46
N GLU A 42 -6.46 -1.52 -6.21
CA GLU A 42 -7.89 -1.37 -6.45
C GLU A 42 -8.48 -2.59 -7.16
N ARG A 43 -7.81 -3.08 -8.21
CA ARG A 43 -8.23 -4.31 -8.91
C ARG A 43 -8.20 -5.56 -8.04
N ARG A 44 -7.40 -5.55 -6.97
CA ARG A 44 -7.31 -6.65 -5.99
C ARG A 44 -8.22 -6.44 -4.80
N GLU A 45 -8.97 -5.33 -4.78
CA GLU A 45 -9.84 -4.92 -3.67
C GLU A 45 -9.08 -4.85 -2.33
N ASP A 46 -7.77 -4.59 -2.38
CA ASP A 46 -6.91 -4.53 -1.20
C ASP A 46 -6.93 -3.11 -0.61
N SER A 47 -7.87 -2.88 0.30
CA SER A 47 -8.08 -1.57 0.92
C SER A 47 -6.85 -1.05 1.68
N GLN A 48 -6.00 -1.94 2.21
CA GLN A 48 -4.78 -1.55 2.92
C GLN A 48 -3.71 -1.06 1.93
N ALA A 49 -3.52 -1.79 0.84
CA ALA A 49 -2.59 -1.39 -0.22
C ALA A 49 -3.05 -0.09 -0.90
N VAL A 50 -4.36 0.06 -1.15
CA VAL A 50 -4.95 1.29 -1.70
C VAL A 50 -4.64 2.48 -0.80
N ARG A 51 -4.93 2.37 0.51
CA ARG A 51 -4.63 3.42 1.48
C ARG A 51 -3.14 3.77 1.52
N PHE A 52 -2.26 2.77 1.55
CA PHE A 52 -0.80 2.99 1.57
C PHE A 52 -0.32 3.74 0.32
N PHE A 53 -0.73 3.30 -0.87
CA PHE A 53 -0.31 3.94 -2.12
C PHE A 53 -0.92 5.32 -2.32
N ALA A 54 -2.17 5.53 -1.87
CA ALA A 54 -2.82 6.83 -1.88
C ALA A 54 -2.08 7.85 -0.99
N LEU A 55 -1.66 7.47 0.22
CA LEU A 55 -0.84 8.33 1.08
C LEU A 55 0.54 8.65 0.47
N ARG A 56 1.20 7.66 -0.15
CA ARG A 56 2.48 7.87 -0.86
C ARG A 56 2.31 8.84 -2.03
N LEU A 57 1.20 8.76 -2.77
CA LEU A 57 0.87 9.70 -3.85
C LEU A 57 0.62 11.10 -3.32
N ALA A 58 -0.17 11.23 -2.25
CA ALA A 58 -0.42 12.51 -1.60
C ALA A 58 0.89 13.20 -1.20
N HIS A 59 1.84 12.45 -0.64
CA HIS A 59 3.16 12.96 -0.30
C HIS A 59 3.94 13.44 -1.54
N CYS A 60 3.99 12.62 -2.61
CA CYS A 60 4.68 13.00 -3.85
C CYS A 60 4.09 14.28 -4.45
N TYR A 61 2.77 14.41 -4.49
CA TYR A 61 2.09 15.61 -5.00
C TYR A 61 2.31 16.83 -4.11
N THR A 62 2.36 16.65 -2.80
CA THR A 62 2.71 17.73 -1.86
C THR A 62 4.13 18.22 -2.11
N SER A 63 5.11 17.32 -2.27
CA SER A 63 6.50 17.67 -2.56
C SER A 63 6.68 18.35 -3.94
N MET A 64 5.73 18.17 -4.86
CA MET A 64 5.68 18.87 -6.15
C MET A 64 4.89 20.20 -6.10
N GLY A 65 4.35 20.60 -4.95
CA GLY A 65 3.53 21.81 -4.80
C GLY A 65 2.09 21.68 -5.33
N LEU A 66 1.63 20.45 -5.61
CA LEU A 66 0.30 20.15 -6.14
C LEU A 66 -0.69 19.79 -5.01
N SER A 67 -0.89 20.71 -4.07
CA SER A 67 -1.61 20.46 -2.81
C SER A 67 -3.06 20.02 -2.98
N ALA A 68 -3.80 20.59 -3.95
CA ALA A 68 -5.18 20.18 -4.23
C ALA A 68 -5.27 18.71 -4.68
N LYS A 69 -4.28 18.27 -5.47
CA LYS A 69 -4.19 16.89 -5.94
C LYS A 69 -3.75 15.97 -4.81
N ALA A 70 -2.82 16.43 -3.97
CA ALA A 70 -2.43 15.70 -2.77
C ALA A 70 -3.60 15.45 -1.83
N GLN A 71 -4.44 16.47 -1.60
CA GLN A 71 -5.61 16.35 -0.74
C GLN A 71 -6.59 15.30 -1.26
N ALA A 72 -6.89 15.30 -2.57
CA ALA A 72 -7.78 14.30 -3.16
C ALA A 72 -7.30 12.85 -2.92
N PHE A 73 -5.98 12.61 -2.94
CA PHE A 73 -5.43 11.29 -2.61
C PHE A 73 -5.38 11.00 -1.11
N ALA A 74 -5.24 12.02 -0.26
CA ALA A 74 -5.35 11.87 1.18
C ALA A 74 -6.80 11.50 1.58
N ASP A 75 -7.79 12.16 1.00
CA ASP A 75 -9.21 11.88 1.21
C ASP A 75 -9.56 10.46 0.73
N LEU A 76 -9.01 10.02 -0.40
CA LEU A 76 -9.14 8.64 -0.89
C LEU A 76 -8.58 7.63 0.12
N ALA A 77 -7.42 7.92 0.72
CA ALA A 77 -6.79 7.07 1.72
C ALA A 77 -7.61 6.98 3.02
N GLU A 78 -8.32 8.05 3.36
CA GLU A 78 -9.21 8.12 4.52
C GLU A 78 -10.54 7.38 4.28
N TYR A 79 -11.05 7.44 3.05
CA TYR A 79 -12.29 6.75 2.67
C TYR A 79 -12.11 5.26 2.42
N ALA A 80 -10.92 4.82 1.99
CA ALA A 80 -10.61 3.39 1.87
C ALA A 80 -10.81 2.75 3.25
N PRO A 81 -11.78 1.82 3.43
CA PRO A 81 -12.17 1.34 4.75
C PRO A 81 -10.94 0.76 5.43
N ALA A 82 -10.49 1.45 6.48
CA ALA A 82 -9.46 0.96 7.37
C ALA A 82 -10.04 -0.25 8.10
N GLN A 83 -10.02 -1.42 7.46
CA GLN A 83 -10.37 -2.66 8.12
C GLN A 83 -9.51 -2.76 9.37
N PRO A 84 -10.10 -2.86 10.57
CA PRO A 84 -9.34 -3.01 11.78
C PRO A 84 -8.47 -4.24 11.59
N VAL A 85 -7.15 -4.06 11.72
CA VAL A 85 -6.19 -5.15 11.71
C VAL A 85 -6.75 -6.23 12.64
N ARG A 86 -7.25 -7.33 12.09
CA ARG A 86 -7.59 -8.49 12.91
C ARG A 86 -6.25 -9.00 13.43
N ARG A 87 -5.83 -8.50 14.59
CA ARG A 87 -4.83 -9.17 15.41
C ARG A 87 -5.33 -10.61 15.51
N ARG A 88 -4.56 -11.55 14.97
CA ARG A 88 -4.73 -12.95 15.35
C ARG A 88 -4.74 -12.96 16.88
N PRO A 89 -5.73 -13.59 17.55
CA PRO A 89 -5.49 -14.02 18.90
C PRO A 89 -4.30 -14.98 18.80
N ASP A 90 -3.15 -14.58 19.33
CA ASP A 90 -2.05 -15.51 19.60
C ASP A 90 -2.66 -16.64 20.41
N SER A 91 -2.78 -17.80 19.76
CA SER A 91 -3.09 -19.06 20.42
C SER A 91 -1.84 -19.46 21.19
N ASP A 92 -1.61 -18.83 22.33
CA ASP A 92 -0.63 -19.30 23.30
C ASP A 92 -1.34 -20.30 24.22
N ALA A 93 -1.54 -21.49 23.68
CA ALA A 93 -1.71 -22.68 24.50
C ALA A 93 -0.33 -23.26 24.77
N PRO A 94 0.05 -23.43 26.04
CA PRO A 94 0.80 -24.60 26.43
C PRO A 94 -0.13 -25.55 27.18
N ALA A 95 -0.32 -26.73 26.59
CA ALA A 95 -0.64 -27.93 27.33
C ALA A 95 0.48 -28.18 28.35
N GLY A 96 0.14 -28.35 29.64
CA GLY A 96 1.10 -28.81 30.63
C GLY A 96 0.68 -28.63 32.08
N GLY A 97 0.27 -29.74 32.71
CA GLY A 97 0.54 -29.97 34.14
C GLY A 97 -0.66 -29.99 35.09
N ALA A 98 -1.16 -31.19 35.37
CA ALA A 98 -1.35 -31.67 36.75
C ALA A 98 -1.69 -33.16 36.69
N LEU A 99 -0.68 -34.00 36.94
CA LEU A 99 -0.86 -35.39 37.31
C LEU A 99 -1.54 -35.42 38.69
N GLY A 100 -2.63 -36.18 38.79
CA GLY A 100 -3.25 -36.61 40.04
C GLY A 100 -3.49 -38.10 39.96
#